data_AF-A0A329RP52-F1
#
_entry.id   AF-A0A329RP52-F1
#
_cell.length_a   1.000
_cell.length_b   1.000
_cell.length_c   1.000
_cell.angle_alpha   90.00
_cell.angle_beta   90.00
_cell.angle_gamma   90.00
#
_symmetry.space_group_name_H-M   'P 1'
#
loop_
_entity.id
_entity.type
_entity.pdbx_description
1 polymer ?
#
loop_
_entity_poly.entity_id
_entity_poly.type
_entity_poly.pdbx_seq_one_letter_code
_entity_poly.pdbx_strand_id
1 'polypeptide(L)'
;MCLRELSGGSYHHIRSNNGVSRTCVHEVADAIIAHPDLRLKFPTTVAAERDAAKSFEKLGNSRVMKGCVGAIDGWMCPIQVPHKNEVSRVRSFFSGHYQRYGVNVQAVGSPQSLQGWYVLKPRGTVNAVALAKWKLSSVVNNLPKGLYVVADNAYTNTNQVLIPLLRPRISTA
;
A
#
# COMPACT_ATOMS: atom_id res chain seq x y z
N MET A 1 10.29 6.49 -3.41
CA MET A 1 10.65 7.92 -3.47
C MET A 1 9.40 8.80 -3.46
N CYS A 2 8.64 8.87 -4.57
CA CYS A 2 7.40 9.65 -4.69
C CYS A 2 6.37 9.31 -3.58
N LEU A 3 6.06 8.02 -3.38
CA LEU A 3 5.18 7.58 -2.28
C LEU A 3 5.70 7.92 -0.87
N ARG A 4 7.02 7.94 -0.65
CA ARG A 4 7.61 8.21 0.68
C ARG A 4 7.51 9.69 1.04
N GLU A 5 7.56 10.57 0.05
CA GLU A 5 7.41 12.00 0.26
C GLU A 5 5.94 12.37 0.38
N LEU A 6 5.09 11.81 -0.49
CA LEU A 6 3.64 11.92 -0.38
C LEU A 6 3.18 11.43 1.01
N SER A 7 3.81 10.38 1.56
CA SER A 7 3.59 9.88 2.94
C SER A 7 4.11 10.74 4.08
N GLY A 8 4.53 11.97 3.77
CA GLY A 8 5.04 12.91 4.74
C GLY A 8 6.42 12.54 5.27
N GLY A 9 7.14 11.65 4.57
CA GLY A 9 8.54 11.39 4.81
C GLY A 9 9.38 12.64 4.55
N SER A 10 10.46 12.79 5.31
CA SER A 10 11.34 13.96 5.22
C SER A 10 11.89 14.11 3.79
N TYR A 11 11.54 15.22 3.15
CA TYR A 11 12.06 15.60 1.84
C TYR A 11 13.60 15.60 1.82
N HIS A 12 14.25 16.09 2.87
CA HIS A 12 15.71 16.09 2.97
C HIS A 12 16.30 14.68 2.88
N HIS A 13 15.63 13.69 3.48
CA HIS A 13 16.07 12.30 3.44
C HIS A 13 15.85 11.65 2.06
N ILE A 14 14.77 12.02 1.39
CA ILE A 14 14.45 11.51 0.04
C ILE A 14 15.38 12.13 -0.99
N ARG A 15 15.63 13.44 -0.89
CA ARG A 15 16.63 14.16 -1.70
C ARG A 15 18.03 13.59 -1.49
N SER A 16 18.45 13.40 -0.23
CA SER A 16 19.79 12.88 0.08
C SER A 16 20.00 11.45 -0.43
N ASN A 17 18.98 10.60 -0.37
CA ASN A 17 19.13 9.20 -0.75
C ASN A 17 18.88 8.93 -2.25
N ASN A 18 18.11 9.80 -2.93
CA ASN A 18 17.66 9.54 -4.31
C ASN A 18 18.02 10.66 -5.30
N GLY A 19 18.59 11.78 -4.86
CA GLY A 19 19.08 12.85 -5.75
C GLY A 19 17.99 13.67 -6.44
N VAL A 20 16.81 13.77 -5.84
CA VAL A 20 15.58 14.25 -6.49
C VAL A 20 15.01 15.52 -5.87
N SER A 21 14.43 16.38 -6.72
CA SER A 21 13.75 17.60 -6.27
C SER A 21 12.34 17.29 -5.77
N ARG A 22 11.82 18.16 -4.89
CA ARG A 22 10.45 18.06 -4.34
C ARG A 22 9.41 18.17 -5.46
N THR A 23 9.68 19.07 -6.41
CA THR A 23 8.83 19.33 -7.58
C THR A 23 8.68 18.09 -8.46
N CYS A 24 9.77 17.36 -8.69
CA CYS A 24 9.78 16.13 -9.48
C CYS A 24 8.80 15.07 -8.92
N VAL A 25 8.67 14.98 -7.60
CA VAL A 25 7.73 14.04 -6.96
C VAL A 25 6.27 14.41 -7.25
N HIS A 26 5.93 15.70 -7.14
CA HIS A 26 4.59 16.19 -7.42
C HIS A 26 4.25 16.10 -8.91
N GLU A 27 5.18 16.47 -9.79
CA GLU A 27 5.01 16.34 -11.25
C GLU A 27 4.74 14.90 -11.69
N VAL A 28 5.43 13.92 -11.09
CA VAL A 28 5.17 12.49 -11.35
C VAL A 28 3.78 12.09 -10.87
N ALA A 29 3.34 12.56 -9.70
CA ALA A 29 2.01 12.26 -9.19
C ALA A 29 0.92 12.87 -10.09
N ASP A 30 1.10 14.12 -10.52
CA ASP A 30 0.19 14.83 -11.42
C ASP A 30 0.14 14.15 -12.79
N ALA A 31 1.28 13.72 -13.33
CA ALA A 31 1.34 12.98 -14.60
C ALA A 31 0.60 11.63 -14.53
N ILE A 32 0.74 10.88 -13.42
CA ILE A 32 0.02 9.62 -13.20
C ILE A 32 -1.49 9.85 -13.13
N ILE A 33 -1.93 10.96 -12.54
CA ILE A 33 -3.35 11.33 -12.46
C ILE A 33 -3.89 11.76 -13.83
N ALA A 34 -3.11 12.57 -14.57
CA ALA A 34 -3.51 13.16 -15.83
C ALA A 34 -3.56 12.16 -17.00
N HIS A 35 -2.73 11.10 -16.97
CA HIS A 35 -2.64 10.13 -18.06
C HIS A 35 -3.23 8.77 -17.70
N PRO A 36 -4.36 8.35 -18.32
CA PRO A 36 -4.99 7.05 -18.07
C PRO A 36 -4.07 5.84 -18.29
N ASP A 37 -3.08 5.97 -19.17
CA ASP A 37 -2.10 4.92 -19.48
C ASP A 37 -1.06 4.72 -18.38
N LEU A 38 -0.84 5.74 -17.54
CA LEU A 38 0.02 5.68 -16.37
C LEU A 38 -0.74 5.22 -15.11
N ARG A 39 -2.04 4.92 -15.22
CA ARG A 39 -2.82 4.41 -14.10
C ARG A 39 -2.27 3.06 -13.67
N LEU A 40 -1.87 3.01 -12.41
CA LEU A 40 -1.45 1.78 -11.75
C LEU A 40 -2.65 0.82 -11.70
N LYS A 41 -2.53 -0.31 -12.40
CA LYS A 41 -3.55 -1.38 -12.45
C LYS A 41 -3.02 -2.63 -11.78
N PHE A 42 -3.77 -3.13 -10.80
CA PHE A 42 -3.51 -4.44 -10.20
C PHE A 42 -3.90 -5.53 -11.20
N PRO A 43 -3.12 -6.62 -11.34
CA PRO A 43 -3.47 -7.74 -12.21
C PRO A 43 -4.82 -8.33 -11.79
N THR A 44 -5.71 -8.51 -12.77
CA THR A 44 -7.08 -9.03 -12.57
C THR A 44 -7.38 -10.25 -13.44
N THR A 45 -6.41 -10.67 -14.26
CA THR A 45 -6.50 -11.89 -15.07
C THR A 45 -5.52 -12.91 -14.51
N VAL A 46 -5.92 -14.18 -14.53
CA VAL A 46 -5.10 -15.29 -14.01
C VAL A 46 -3.71 -15.33 -14.65
N ALA A 47 -3.61 -14.99 -15.94
CA ALA A 47 -2.32 -14.90 -16.63
C ALA A 47 -1.43 -13.80 -16.03
N ALA A 48 -1.97 -12.59 -15.88
CA ALA A 48 -1.24 -11.45 -15.32
C ALA A 48 -0.86 -11.68 -13.85
N GLU A 49 -1.74 -12.28 -13.05
CA GLU A 49 -1.48 -12.61 -11.65
C GLU A 49 -0.34 -13.65 -11.53
N ARG A 50 -0.34 -14.68 -12.38
CA ARG A 50 0.74 -15.67 -12.41
C ARG A 50 2.07 -15.08 -12.87
N ASP A 51 2.05 -14.15 -13.81
CA ASP A 51 3.28 -13.49 -14.28
C ASP A 51 3.83 -12.51 -13.25
N ALA A 52 2.96 -11.82 -12.51
CA ALA A 52 3.36 -11.05 -11.34
C ALA A 52 3.98 -11.98 -10.27
N ALA A 53 3.37 -13.13 -10.00
CA ALA A 53 3.90 -14.12 -9.05
C ALA A 53 5.29 -14.66 -9.43
N LYS A 54 5.49 -14.98 -10.72
CA LYS A 54 6.82 -15.37 -11.22
C LYS A 54 7.83 -14.23 -11.06
N SER A 55 7.41 -12.98 -11.22
CA SER A 55 8.29 -11.81 -11.08
C SER A 55 8.77 -11.63 -9.63
N PHE A 56 7.91 -11.90 -8.64
CA PHE A 56 8.31 -11.97 -7.23
C PHE A 56 9.22 -13.17 -6.94
N GLU A 57 8.88 -14.35 -7.47
CA GLU A 57 9.67 -15.58 -7.26
C GLU A 57 11.12 -15.40 -7.72
N LYS A 58 11.34 -14.70 -8.85
CA LYS A 58 12.67 -14.44 -9.42
C LYS A 58 13.60 -13.58 -8.55
N LEU A 59 13.07 -12.83 -7.59
CA LEU A 59 13.85 -11.87 -6.79
C LEU A 59 14.29 -12.41 -5.43
N GLY A 60 13.66 -13.50 -4.97
CA GLY A 60 14.07 -14.17 -3.75
C GLY A 60 15.12 -15.25 -4.04
N ASN A 61 16.20 -15.26 -3.27
CA ASN A 61 17.00 -16.46 -3.11
C ASN A 61 16.10 -17.58 -2.57
N SER A 62 16.22 -18.80 -3.10
CA SER A 62 15.41 -19.97 -2.72
C SER A 62 13.89 -19.93 -3.01
N ARG A 63 13.42 -19.01 -3.89
CA ARG A 63 12.01 -18.97 -4.36
C ARG A 63 10.98 -18.84 -3.22
N VAL A 64 11.37 -18.23 -2.10
CA VAL A 64 10.54 -18.07 -0.88
C VAL A 64 9.21 -17.36 -1.17
N MET A 65 9.19 -16.44 -2.13
CA MET A 65 8.00 -15.67 -2.50
C MET A 65 7.17 -16.32 -3.62
N LYS A 66 7.25 -17.65 -3.79
CA LYS A 66 6.44 -18.37 -4.77
C LYS A 66 4.96 -18.11 -4.52
N GLY A 67 4.24 -17.69 -5.56
CA GLY A 67 2.82 -17.37 -5.49
C GLY A 67 2.48 -15.94 -5.05
N CYS A 68 3.46 -15.12 -4.63
CA CYS A 68 3.23 -13.75 -4.21
C CYS A 68 2.95 -12.82 -5.41
N VAL A 69 1.74 -12.30 -5.53
CA VAL A 69 1.33 -11.41 -6.64
C VAL A 69 1.67 -9.94 -6.38
N GLY A 70 1.79 -9.57 -5.09
CA GLY A 70 1.98 -8.19 -4.67
C GLY A 70 2.27 -8.05 -3.17
N ALA A 71 2.82 -6.91 -2.80
CA ALA A 71 2.97 -6.48 -1.41
C ALA A 71 2.03 -5.31 -1.12
N ILE A 72 1.13 -5.47 -0.15
CA ILE A 72 0.17 -4.45 0.29
C ILE A 72 0.77 -3.70 1.48
N ASP A 73 0.68 -2.38 1.42
CA ASP A 73 1.01 -1.51 2.54
C ASP A 73 0.01 -0.35 2.65
N GLY A 74 -0.12 0.14 3.88
CA GLY A 74 -1.04 1.19 4.28
C GLY A 74 -0.27 2.40 4.75
N TRP A 75 -0.52 3.55 4.15
CA TRP A 75 0.10 4.81 4.55
C TRP A 75 -0.95 5.88 4.83
N MET A 76 -0.62 6.83 5.68
CA MET A 76 -1.49 7.98 5.94
C MET A 76 -1.09 9.13 5.02
N CYS A 77 -2.01 9.51 4.13
CA CYS A 77 -1.85 10.69 3.29
C CYS A 77 -2.26 11.94 4.04
N PRO A 78 -1.31 12.85 4.33
CA PRO A 78 -1.63 14.12 4.96
C PRO A 78 -2.56 14.93 4.05
N ILE A 79 -3.59 15.51 4.63
CA ILE A 79 -4.51 16.39 3.91
C ILE A 79 -4.65 17.72 4.64
N GLN A 80 -5.08 18.75 3.92
CA GLN A 80 -5.64 19.94 4.56
C GLN A 80 -6.87 19.52 5.38
N VAL A 81 -7.07 20.17 6.52
CA VAL A 81 -8.22 19.90 7.40
C VAL A 81 -9.50 20.15 6.59
N PRO A 82 -10.36 19.13 6.40
CA PRO A 82 -11.60 19.31 5.67
C PRO A 82 -12.49 20.33 6.36
N HIS A 83 -13.25 21.11 5.59
CA HIS A 83 -14.22 22.02 6.16
C HIS A 83 -15.46 21.28 6.68
N LYS A 84 -16.14 21.85 7.68
CA LYS A 84 -17.34 21.24 8.29
C LYS A 84 -18.52 21.10 7.33
N ASN A 85 -18.56 21.90 6.26
CA ASN A 85 -19.57 21.81 5.21
C ASN A 85 -19.26 20.71 4.17
N GLU A 86 -18.02 20.23 4.10
CA GLU A 86 -17.60 19.17 3.15
C GLU A 86 -17.75 17.77 3.74
N VAL A 87 -17.58 17.63 5.06
CA VAL A 87 -17.59 16.33 5.74
C VAL A 87 -18.36 16.36 7.06
N SER A 88 -19.11 15.28 7.33
CA SER A 88 -19.92 15.15 8.54
C SER A 88 -19.11 15.11 9.85
N ARG A 89 -17.85 14.62 9.80
CA ARG A 89 -17.00 14.50 10.99
C ARG A 89 -15.53 14.79 10.67
N VAL A 90 -15.14 16.07 10.71
CA VAL A 90 -13.74 16.53 10.50
C VAL A 90 -12.74 15.78 11.39
N ARG A 91 -13.07 15.56 12.67
CA ARG A 91 -12.21 14.83 13.63
C ARG A 91 -11.87 13.40 13.20
N SER A 92 -12.67 12.77 12.33
CA SER A 92 -12.40 11.41 11.86
C SER A 92 -11.16 11.32 10.96
N PHE A 93 -10.73 12.44 10.40
CA PHE A 93 -9.51 12.57 9.59
C PHE A 93 -8.28 12.85 10.46
N PHE A 94 -8.45 13.36 11.68
CA PHE A 94 -7.32 13.51 12.59
C PHE A 94 -6.87 12.15 13.10
N SER A 95 -5.56 12.00 13.31
CA SER A 95 -5.08 10.83 14.03
C SER A 95 -3.94 11.14 14.97
N GLY A 96 -4.12 10.65 16.19
CA GLY A 96 -3.19 10.82 17.29
C GLY A 96 -1.85 10.13 17.04
N HIS A 97 -1.78 9.04 16.26
CA HIS A 97 -0.49 8.38 16.06
C HIS A 97 0.49 9.21 15.20
N TYR A 98 0.00 9.97 14.21
CA TYR A 98 0.87 10.88 13.42
C TYR A 98 0.66 12.38 13.76
N GLN A 99 -0.18 12.67 14.78
CA GLN A 99 -0.53 14.01 15.24
C GLN A 99 -0.92 14.97 14.09
N ARG A 100 -1.66 14.47 13.08
CA ARG A 100 -2.07 15.25 11.91
C ARG A 100 -3.34 14.71 11.25
N TYR A 101 -3.94 15.52 10.38
CA TYR A 101 -5.09 15.14 9.56
C TYR A 101 -4.63 14.38 8.31
N GLY A 102 -5.35 13.31 7.98
CA GLY A 102 -5.02 12.46 6.85
C GLY A 102 -6.08 11.43 6.50
N VAL A 103 -5.89 10.83 5.33
CA VAL A 103 -6.68 9.68 4.84
C VAL A 103 -5.81 8.44 4.80
N ASN A 104 -6.39 7.28 5.07
CA ASN A 104 -5.64 6.01 4.96
C ASN A 104 -5.60 5.62 3.49
N VAL A 105 -4.42 5.44 2.92
CA VAL A 105 -4.21 5.03 1.54
C VAL A 105 -3.58 3.65 1.53
N GLN A 106 -4.19 2.73 0.80
CA GLN A 106 -3.70 1.37 0.62
C GLN A 106 -3.06 1.26 -0.75
N ALA A 107 -1.85 0.75 -0.84
CA ALA A 107 -1.15 0.55 -2.10
C ALA A 107 -0.66 -0.89 -2.23
N VAL A 108 -0.60 -1.41 -3.46
CA VAL A 108 0.06 -2.68 -3.78
C VAL A 108 1.26 -2.41 -4.68
N GLY A 109 2.41 -2.95 -4.31
CA GLY A 109 3.61 -3.00 -5.13
C GLY A 109 3.84 -4.36 -5.79
N SER A 110 4.33 -4.34 -7.02
CA SER A 110 5.21 -5.38 -7.57
C SER A 110 6.65 -5.09 -7.17
N PRO A 111 7.57 -6.02 -7.46
CA PRO A 111 8.96 -5.74 -7.31
C PRO A 111 9.52 -4.72 -8.32
N GLN A 112 8.93 -4.60 -9.52
CA GLN A 112 9.39 -3.67 -10.55
C GLN A 112 8.69 -2.31 -10.50
N SER A 113 7.48 -2.25 -9.94
CA SER A 113 6.64 -1.05 -9.98
C SER A 113 5.49 -1.13 -8.99
N LEU A 114 4.88 0.01 -8.70
CA LEU A 114 3.59 0.04 -8.01
C LEU A 114 2.50 -0.45 -8.95
N GLN A 115 1.59 -1.26 -8.44
CA GLN A 115 0.50 -1.84 -9.24
C GLN A 115 -0.84 -1.18 -8.93
N GLY A 116 -1.02 -0.60 -7.75
CA GLY A 116 -2.29 0.06 -7.45
C GLY A 116 -2.24 0.84 -6.15
N TRP A 117 -3.13 1.81 -6.01
CA TRP A 117 -3.31 2.58 -4.79
C TRP A 117 -4.73 3.11 -4.70
N TYR A 118 -5.27 3.16 -3.49
CA TYR A 118 -6.62 3.62 -3.20
C TYR A 118 -6.62 4.42 -1.92
N VAL A 119 -7.26 5.59 -1.99
CA VAL A 119 -7.60 6.38 -0.81
C VAL A 119 -8.84 5.77 -0.17
N LEU A 120 -8.70 5.38 1.09
CA LEU A 120 -9.79 4.89 1.93
C LEU A 120 -10.15 5.93 2.99
N LYS A 121 -11.28 5.66 3.64
CA LYS A 121 -12.00 6.48 4.62
C LYS A 121 -11.09 7.17 5.66
N PRO A 122 -11.63 8.20 6.35
CA PRO A 122 -10.95 8.86 7.47
C PRO A 122 -10.24 7.89 8.42
N ARG A 123 -9.05 8.32 8.88
CA ARG A 123 -7.99 7.50 9.48
C ARG A 123 -8.31 6.72 10.76
N GLY A 124 -9.49 6.87 11.36
CA GLY A 124 -9.93 5.96 12.43
C GLY A 124 -9.97 4.46 12.03
N THR A 125 -9.67 4.13 10.77
CA THR A 125 -9.69 2.78 10.21
C THR A 125 -8.28 2.18 10.19
N VAL A 126 -8.06 1.13 10.99
CA VAL A 126 -6.84 0.30 10.99
C VAL A 126 -6.65 -0.37 9.62
N ASN A 127 -5.40 -0.65 9.21
CA ASN A 127 -5.04 -1.22 7.90
C ASN A 127 -5.88 -2.45 7.52
N ALA A 128 -6.08 -3.41 8.43
CA ALA A 128 -6.97 -4.55 8.19
C ALA A 128 -8.40 -4.15 7.80
N VAL A 129 -9.00 -3.19 8.49
CA VAL A 129 -10.36 -2.69 8.20
C VAL A 129 -10.37 -1.85 6.92
N ALA A 130 -9.27 -1.16 6.64
CA ALA A 130 -9.09 -0.40 5.42
C ALA A 130 -9.08 -1.37 4.22
N LEU A 131 -8.22 -2.38 4.25
CA LEU A 131 -8.21 -3.47 3.27
C LEU A 131 -9.61 -4.08 3.12
N ALA A 132 -10.30 -4.47 4.18
CA ALA A 132 -11.63 -5.08 4.07
C ALA A 132 -12.65 -4.20 3.30
N LYS A 133 -12.58 -2.87 3.47
CA LYS A 133 -13.47 -1.90 2.80
C LYS A 133 -13.02 -1.52 1.39
N TRP A 134 -11.85 -1.97 0.97
CA TRP A 134 -11.28 -1.65 -0.33
C TRP A 134 -11.88 -2.52 -1.43
N LYS A 135 -12.17 -1.96 -2.62
CA LYS A 135 -12.57 -2.76 -3.80
C LYS A 135 -11.56 -3.86 -4.17
N LEU A 136 -10.27 -3.66 -3.90
CA LEU A 136 -9.26 -4.70 -4.15
C LEU A 136 -9.36 -5.85 -3.15
N SER A 137 -10.06 -5.73 -2.02
CA SER A 137 -10.30 -6.89 -1.15
C SER A 137 -11.04 -7.99 -1.91
N SER A 138 -12.01 -7.62 -2.75
CA SER A 138 -12.69 -8.56 -3.63
C SER A 138 -11.73 -9.21 -4.62
N VAL A 139 -10.82 -8.44 -5.21
CA VAL A 139 -9.83 -8.96 -6.16
C VAL A 139 -8.86 -9.92 -5.46
N VAL A 140 -8.30 -9.52 -4.31
CA VAL A 140 -7.39 -10.32 -3.50
C VAL A 140 -8.07 -11.61 -3.01
N ASN A 141 -9.31 -11.53 -2.55
CA ASN A 141 -10.07 -12.69 -2.07
C ASN A 141 -10.40 -13.69 -3.18
N ASN A 142 -10.47 -13.23 -4.44
CA ASN A 142 -10.73 -14.05 -5.62
C ASN A 142 -9.45 -14.54 -6.31
N LEU A 143 -8.27 -14.30 -5.74
CA LEU A 143 -7.03 -14.81 -6.28
C LEU A 143 -7.08 -16.35 -6.40
N PRO A 144 -6.57 -16.91 -7.51
CA PRO A 144 -6.47 -18.36 -7.69
C PRO A 144 -5.73 -19.04 -6.53
N LYS A 145 -6.10 -20.29 -6.24
CA LYS A 145 -5.39 -21.10 -5.23
C LYS A 145 -3.88 -21.13 -5.51
N GLY A 146 -3.11 -20.91 -4.45
CA GLY A 146 -1.65 -20.82 -4.51
C GLY A 146 -1.11 -19.44 -4.85
N LEU A 147 -1.97 -18.45 -5.09
CA LEU A 147 -1.61 -17.03 -5.21
C LEU A 147 -2.05 -16.26 -3.97
N TYR A 148 -1.22 -15.31 -3.55
CA TYR A 148 -1.47 -14.46 -2.38
C TYR A 148 -0.78 -13.10 -2.54
N VAL A 149 -1.10 -12.18 -1.64
CA VAL A 149 -0.36 -10.94 -1.41
C VAL A 149 0.27 -10.97 -0.03
N VAL A 150 1.41 -10.31 0.14
CA VAL A 150 2.02 -10.12 1.45
C VAL A 150 1.63 -8.77 2.03
N ALA A 151 1.53 -8.66 3.34
CA ALA A 151 1.26 -7.39 4.02
C ALA A 151 1.99 -7.32 5.37
N ASP A 152 2.04 -6.15 6.00
CA ASP A 152 2.61 -6.02 7.35
C ASP A 152 1.69 -6.63 8.43
N ASN A 153 2.12 -6.59 9.69
CA ASN A 153 1.36 -7.16 10.81
C ASN A 153 0.14 -6.31 11.24
N ALA A 154 -0.14 -5.19 10.56
CA ALA A 154 -1.35 -4.41 10.76
C ALA A 154 -2.55 -4.94 9.94
N TYR A 155 -2.35 -6.00 9.16
CA TYR A 155 -3.37 -6.72 8.41
C TYR A 155 -3.75 -8.05 9.06
N THR A 156 -4.93 -8.55 8.69
CA THR A 156 -5.39 -9.87 9.12
C THR A 156 -4.79 -10.96 8.22
N ASN A 157 -4.19 -11.98 8.83
CA ASN A 157 -3.67 -13.13 8.11
C ASN A 157 -4.82 -13.97 7.51
N THR A 158 -4.73 -14.29 6.21
CA THR A 158 -5.69 -15.14 5.49
C THR A 158 -4.94 -16.02 4.48
N ASN A 159 -5.64 -16.91 3.76
CA ASN A 159 -5.02 -17.70 2.69
C ASN A 159 -4.51 -16.83 1.52
N GLN A 160 -5.10 -15.65 1.33
CA GLN A 160 -4.77 -14.72 0.26
C GLN A 160 -3.94 -13.53 0.74
N VAL A 161 -3.85 -13.27 2.05
CA VAL A 161 -3.07 -12.18 2.64
C VAL A 161 -2.14 -12.77 3.70
N LEU A 162 -0.86 -12.90 3.39
CA LEU A 162 0.14 -13.40 4.32
C LEU A 162 0.82 -12.25 5.04
N ILE A 163 0.88 -12.33 6.37
CA ILE A 163 1.60 -11.38 7.21
C ILE A 163 2.82 -12.06 7.85
N PRO A 164 3.92 -11.32 8.13
CA PRO A 164 5.03 -11.86 8.88
C PRO A 164 4.56 -12.19 10.31
N LEU A 165 4.62 -13.47 10.68
CA LEU A 165 4.49 -13.87 12.07
C LEU A 165 5.74 -13.42 12.82
N LEU A 166 5.56 -12.55 13.83
CA LEU A 166 6.61 -12.31 14.82
C LEU A 166 6.93 -13.67 15.46
N ARG A 167 8.18 -14.14 15.36
CA ARG A 167 8.59 -15.36 16.09
C ARG A 167 8.19 -15.18 17.56
N PRO A 168 7.44 -16.12 18.16
CA PRO A 168 7.36 -16.17 19.61
C PRO A 168 8.79 -16.20 20.15
N ARG A 169 9.12 -15.34 21.11
CA ARG A 169 10.35 -15.55 21.88
C ARG A 169 10.15 -16.88 22.58
N ILE A 170 10.84 -17.91 22.12
CA ILE A 170 10.95 -19.15 22.87
C ILE A 170 11.79 -18.76 24.09
N SER A 171 11.13 -18.58 25.24
CA SER A 171 11.85 -18.53 26.51
C SER A 171 12.46 -19.92 26.67
N THR A 172 13.77 -20.02 26.48
CA THR A 172 14.51 -21.18 26.99
C THR A 172 14.36 -21.15 28.51
N ALA A 173 13.58 -22.10 29.03
CA ALA A 173 13.49 -22.38 30.45
C ALA A 173 14.84 -22.85 30.99
#